data_AF-A0A6P0K7W1-F1
#
_entry.id   AF-A0A6P0K7W1-F1
#
_cell.length_a   1.000
_cell.length_b   1.000
_cell.length_c   1.000
_cell.angle_alpha   90.00
_cell.angle_beta   90.00
_cell.angle_gamma   90.00
#
_symmetry.space_group_name_H-M   'P 1'
#
loop_
_entity.id
_entity.type
_entity.pdbx_description
1 polymer ?
#
loop_
_entity_poly.entity_id
_entity_poly.type
_entity_poly.pdbx_seq_one_letter_code
_entity_poly.pdbx_strand_id
1 'polypeptide(L)'
;MAVRSYAAPPTPWSTDLAEPTIHETAYVHSFSNIIGDVFIGPKVLIAPSTSIRADEGKPFYIGAGSNIQDGVVIHGLEKGRVVGDDQQEYSVWIGENASITHMSLIHGPAYVGDDSFIGFRSTVFNARVGKGCIVMMHALVQDVEIPPGKYVPSGAIITNQQQADRLPDVQDQDMKFAHHVVEINEALRSGYQCAEDDSCLISVREEIAQQPAANGNQRSYSSSNSYSSMSTSVRLSSDLQQQVRQLLSQGYRIGAEYADERRFRTSSWKSAPSIQSDRESEVINALSACLEEHAGEYVRLIGIDTKAKRRTFEEIIQKPGDKVAKSTGKSFAPSKTYGTRSSSSSSTVEVSSTGLSPEIQQKISQLLAQGYRIGAEYADERRFRTSSWKSAPSIQSDRESEVLGALEDCLLEHAGEYVRLIGIDTKVKRRVLEEIIQKPGQKPVASAKSSGGNGTGSQPSSYSLRKAAPSQSYNSNSHNASLSPETIEQVRQLLSQGYKIGTEHANKRRFRTSSWQTCSPIESSRESEVLEALEGCIAEHNNEYVRMIGIDTKAKRRVLETIIQKPN
;
A
#
# COMPACT_ATOMS: atom_id res chain seq x y z
N MET A 1 32.30 -23.59 -9.27
CA MET A 1 33.05 -22.57 -8.49
C MET A 1 33.02 -22.99 -7.03
N ALA A 2 34.15 -23.04 -6.33
CA ALA A 2 34.20 -23.58 -4.95
C ALA A 2 33.32 -22.75 -4.01
N VAL A 3 32.38 -23.41 -3.33
CA VAL A 3 31.64 -22.85 -2.19
C VAL A 3 32.66 -22.30 -1.19
N ARG A 4 32.50 -21.05 -0.76
CA ARG A 4 33.33 -20.46 0.29
C ARG A 4 32.86 -20.98 1.65
N SER A 5 33.32 -22.20 1.96
CA SER A 5 33.16 -22.86 3.25
C SER A 5 34.43 -22.64 4.07
N TYR A 6 34.29 -22.21 5.32
CA TYR A 6 35.43 -22.00 6.22
C TYR A 6 35.18 -22.64 7.59
N ALA A 7 36.24 -23.14 8.21
CA ALA A 7 36.23 -23.49 9.62
C ALA A 7 35.89 -22.28 10.50
N ALA A 8 35.27 -22.52 11.65
CA ALA A 8 35.16 -21.52 12.70
C ALA A 8 36.57 -21.09 13.16
N PRO A 9 36.82 -19.79 13.44
CA PRO A 9 38.09 -19.34 13.96
C PRO A 9 38.30 -19.82 15.41
N PRO A 10 39.56 -19.95 15.87
CA PRO A 10 39.85 -20.20 17.28
C PRO A 10 39.50 -18.97 18.12
N THR A 11 38.74 -19.17 19.19
CA THR A 11 38.31 -18.12 20.12
C THR A 11 38.39 -18.63 21.57
N PRO A 12 38.27 -17.76 22.59
CA PRO A 12 38.20 -18.21 23.99
C PRO A 12 37.06 -19.17 24.31
N TRP A 13 35.96 -19.14 23.53
CA TRP A 13 34.77 -19.98 23.71
C TRP A 13 34.76 -21.24 22.81
N SER A 14 35.64 -21.34 21.82
CA SER A 14 35.65 -22.45 20.87
C SER A 14 37.03 -22.68 20.25
N THR A 15 37.53 -23.91 20.33
CA THR A 15 38.84 -24.31 19.79
C THR A 15 38.79 -25.51 18.84
N ASP A 16 37.60 -26.03 18.54
CA ASP A 16 37.41 -27.25 17.73
C ASP A 16 37.52 -27.06 16.22
N LEU A 17 37.54 -25.80 15.74
CA LEU A 17 37.70 -25.45 14.32
C LEU A 17 36.66 -26.14 13.42
N ALA A 18 35.42 -26.29 13.90
CA ALA A 18 34.35 -26.97 13.16
C ALA A 18 34.11 -26.38 11.77
N GLU A 19 33.85 -27.25 10.79
CA GLU A 19 33.55 -26.90 9.40
C GLU A 19 32.10 -27.25 9.03
N PRO A 20 31.49 -26.56 8.05
CA PRO A 20 30.14 -26.87 7.59
C PRO A 20 30.02 -28.30 7.05
N THR A 21 28.98 -29.01 7.49
CA THR A 21 28.59 -30.33 6.96
C THR A 21 27.43 -30.13 5.98
N ILE A 22 27.69 -30.31 4.68
CA ILE A 22 26.73 -30.04 3.61
C ILE A 22 26.37 -31.34 2.91
N HIS A 23 25.09 -31.68 2.88
CA HIS A 23 24.60 -32.88 2.19
C HIS A 23 24.82 -32.79 0.67
N GLU A 24 25.18 -33.90 0.01
CA GLU A 24 25.52 -33.95 -1.42
C GLU A 24 24.40 -33.48 -2.36
N THR A 25 23.14 -33.65 -1.93
CA THR A 25 21.96 -33.22 -2.69
C THR A 25 21.57 -31.76 -2.46
N ALA A 26 22.22 -31.05 -1.54
CA ALA A 26 22.03 -29.61 -1.40
C ALA A 26 22.69 -28.87 -2.58
N TYR A 27 22.22 -27.66 -2.85
CA TYR A 27 22.90 -26.73 -3.76
C TYR A 27 23.27 -25.47 -3.01
N VAL A 28 24.55 -25.11 -3.06
CA VAL A 28 25.07 -23.88 -2.45
C VAL A 28 25.68 -23.00 -3.52
N HIS A 29 25.05 -21.84 -3.75
CA HIS A 29 25.52 -20.91 -4.76
C HIS A 29 26.92 -20.39 -4.42
N SER A 30 27.82 -20.29 -5.41
CA SER A 30 29.22 -19.93 -5.19
C SER A 30 29.45 -18.52 -4.61
N PHE A 31 28.43 -17.65 -4.68
CA PHE A 31 28.43 -16.31 -4.09
C PHE A 31 27.78 -16.27 -2.70
N SER A 32 27.81 -17.36 -1.93
CA SER A 32 27.44 -17.38 -0.51
C SER A 32 28.67 -17.60 0.38
N ASN A 33 28.52 -17.40 1.68
CA ASN A 33 29.57 -17.59 2.67
C ASN A 33 29.03 -18.41 3.86
N ILE A 34 29.66 -19.56 4.14
CA ILE A 34 29.23 -20.47 5.21
C ILE A 34 30.44 -20.75 6.11
N ILE A 35 30.30 -20.49 7.41
CA ILE A 35 31.40 -20.58 8.39
C ILE A 35 30.95 -21.35 9.61
N GLY A 36 31.80 -22.27 10.08
CA GLY A 36 31.67 -22.91 11.38
C GLY A 36 30.77 -24.14 11.41
N ASP A 37 30.29 -24.49 12.60
CA ASP A 37 29.48 -25.68 12.85
C ASP A 37 28.04 -25.50 12.34
N VAL A 38 27.88 -25.76 11.05
CA VAL A 38 26.61 -25.62 10.31
C VAL A 38 26.30 -26.93 9.61
N PHE A 39 25.16 -27.53 9.95
CA PHE A 39 24.62 -28.66 9.21
C PHE A 39 23.60 -28.19 8.17
N ILE A 40 23.81 -28.58 6.91
CA ILE A 40 22.90 -28.33 5.79
C ILE A 40 22.38 -29.66 5.26
N GLY A 41 21.08 -29.88 5.47
CA GLY A 41 20.38 -31.12 5.11
C GLY A 41 20.20 -31.35 3.61
N PRO A 42 19.62 -32.51 3.24
CA PRO A 42 19.39 -32.88 1.85
C PRO A 42 18.43 -31.92 1.15
N LYS A 43 18.63 -31.75 -0.15
CA LYS A 43 17.77 -30.92 -1.03
C LYS A 43 17.63 -29.45 -0.61
N VAL A 44 18.51 -28.94 0.25
CA VAL A 44 18.51 -27.52 0.62
C VAL A 44 19.03 -26.67 -0.55
N LEU A 45 18.46 -25.48 -0.73
CA LEU A 45 18.96 -24.46 -1.65
C LEU A 45 19.50 -23.25 -0.87
N ILE A 46 20.78 -22.93 -1.03
CA ILE A 46 21.40 -21.70 -0.52
C ILE A 46 21.67 -20.76 -1.69
N ALA A 47 21.01 -19.61 -1.69
CA ALA A 47 21.04 -18.62 -2.77
C ALA A 47 22.25 -17.65 -2.67
N PRO A 48 22.47 -16.78 -3.68
CA PRO A 48 23.54 -15.79 -3.68
C PRO A 48 23.49 -14.80 -2.51
N SER A 49 24.65 -14.28 -2.13
CA SER A 49 24.85 -13.26 -1.09
C SER A 49 24.45 -13.67 0.33
N THR A 50 24.10 -14.94 0.56
CA THR A 50 23.76 -15.46 1.89
C THR A 50 25.00 -15.57 2.77
N SER A 51 24.87 -15.21 4.05
CA SER A 51 25.92 -15.33 5.07
C SER A 51 25.42 -16.16 6.26
N ILE A 52 25.96 -17.37 6.42
CA ILE A 52 25.64 -18.29 7.51
C ILE A 52 26.91 -18.47 8.34
N ARG A 53 26.91 -18.03 9.59
CA ARG A 53 28.14 -17.94 10.38
C ARG A 53 27.92 -18.42 11.82
N ALA A 54 28.39 -19.62 12.12
CA ALA A 54 28.33 -20.28 13.43
C ALA A 54 29.71 -20.21 14.13
N ASP A 55 30.22 -18.99 14.32
CA ASP A 55 31.52 -18.72 14.95
C ASP A 55 31.41 -18.26 16.42
N GLU A 56 30.22 -17.87 16.86
CA GLU A 56 29.91 -17.44 18.22
C GLU A 56 28.90 -18.41 18.85
N GLY A 57 27.60 -18.23 18.56
CA GLY A 57 26.59 -19.23 18.82
C GLY A 57 26.66 -20.39 17.82
N LYS A 58 26.68 -21.63 18.32
CA LYS A 58 26.71 -22.87 17.52
C LYS A 58 26.13 -24.06 18.30
N PRO A 59 25.74 -25.18 17.66
CA PRO A 59 25.67 -25.42 16.20
C PRO A 59 24.44 -24.77 15.55
N PHE A 60 24.44 -24.68 14.22
CA PHE A 60 23.27 -24.34 13.40
C PHE A 60 22.78 -25.57 12.61
N TYR A 61 21.46 -25.76 12.54
CA TYR A 61 20.81 -26.83 11.78
C TYR A 61 19.85 -26.27 10.73
N ILE A 62 19.96 -26.75 9.49
CA ILE A 62 19.06 -26.43 8.38
C ILE A 62 18.51 -27.74 7.79
N GLY A 63 17.22 -27.98 8.03
CA GLY A 63 16.51 -29.20 7.68
C GLY A 63 16.30 -29.42 6.18
N ALA A 64 15.88 -30.63 5.83
CA ALA A 64 15.70 -31.08 4.45
C ALA A 64 14.70 -30.22 3.67
N GLY A 65 14.95 -30.00 2.37
CA GLY A 65 14.04 -29.29 1.47
C GLY A 65 13.87 -27.78 1.75
N SER A 66 14.52 -27.25 2.79
CA SER A 66 14.47 -25.84 3.12
C SER A 66 15.23 -24.99 2.11
N ASN A 67 14.85 -23.71 1.97
CA ASN A 67 15.51 -22.76 1.09
C ASN A 67 15.93 -21.50 1.86
N ILE A 68 17.18 -21.09 1.64
CA ILE A 68 17.79 -19.89 2.23
C ILE A 68 18.10 -18.93 1.09
N GLN A 69 17.23 -17.93 0.92
CA GLN A 69 17.20 -17.07 -0.26
C GLN A 69 18.19 -15.91 -0.17
N ASP A 70 18.22 -15.10 -1.24
CA ASP A 70 19.27 -14.10 -1.46
C ASP A 70 19.45 -13.14 -0.29
N GLY A 71 20.71 -12.97 0.12
CA GLY A 71 21.08 -12.00 1.16
C GLY A 71 20.57 -12.32 2.56
N VAL A 72 20.08 -13.54 2.81
CA VAL A 72 19.73 -13.97 4.17
C VAL A 72 20.99 -14.01 5.05
N VAL A 73 20.83 -13.58 6.30
CA VAL A 73 21.86 -13.68 7.32
C VAL A 73 21.41 -14.62 8.43
N ILE A 74 22.27 -15.57 8.79
CA ILE A 74 22.08 -16.47 9.92
C ILE A 74 23.29 -16.35 10.85
N HIS A 75 23.05 -15.92 12.08
CA HIS A 75 24.07 -15.75 13.13
C HIS A 75 23.48 -16.13 14.49
N GLY A 76 24.27 -16.11 15.56
CA GLY A 76 23.79 -16.53 16.87
C GLY A 76 24.68 -16.01 17.99
N LEU A 77 24.04 -15.62 19.11
CA LEU A 77 24.76 -15.21 20.31
C LEU A 77 25.51 -16.39 20.94
N GLU A 78 26.64 -16.11 21.59
CA GLU A 78 27.49 -17.09 22.29
C GLU A 78 26.65 -17.95 23.24
N LYS A 79 25.75 -17.30 23.98
CA LYS A 79 24.88 -17.89 24.99
C LYS A 79 23.43 -17.93 24.52
N GLY A 80 22.69 -18.90 25.06
CA GLY A 80 21.31 -19.19 24.67
C GLY A 80 21.28 -20.28 23.61
N ARG A 81 20.43 -21.27 23.83
CA ARG A 81 20.20 -22.39 22.93
C ARG A 81 18.71 -22.67 22.83
N VAL A 82 18.30 -23.24 21.72
CA VAL A 82 17.00 -23.86 21.53
C VAL A 82 17.17 -25.37 21.46
N VAL A 83 16.15 -26.12 21.84
CA VAL A 83 16.12 -27.57 21.66
C VAL A 83 15.52 -27.86 20.28
N GLY A 84 16.31 -28.54 19.44
CA GLY A 84 15.90 -29.06 18.14
C GLY A 84 14.95 -30.24 18.28
N ASP A 85 14.35 -30.67 17.16
CA ASP A 85 13.38 -31.77 17.20
C ASP A 85 14.05 -33.12 17.49
N ASP A 86 15.34 -33.22 17.21
CA ASP A 86 16.24 -34.33 17.58
C ASP A 86 16.65 -34.34 19.06
N GLN A 87 16.08 -33.43 19.87
CA GLN A 87 16.36 -33.25 21.30
C GLN A 87 17.79 -32.78 21.62
N GLN A 88 18.51 -32.23 20.65
CA GLN A 88 19.83 -31.62 20.86
C GLN A 88 19.74 -30.09 20.98
N GLU A 89 20.78 -29.47 21.53
CA GLU A 89 20.86 -28.00 21.68
C GLU A 89 21.48 -27.34 20.45
N TYR A 90 20.82 -26.29 19.96
CA TYR A 90 21.26 -25.50 18.82
C TYR A 90 21.24 -24.01 19.14
N SER A 91 22.12 -23.24 18.52
CA SER A 91 21.96 -21.78 18.51
C SER A 91 20.89 -21.37 17.50
N VAL A 92 20.84 -22.02 16.34
CA VAL A 92 19.77 -21.83 15.35
C VAL A 92 19.28 -23.20 14.87
N TRP A 93 17.98 -23.43 14.94
CA TRP A 93 17.29 -24.57 14.34
C TRP A 93 16.32 -24.08 13.28
N ILE A 94 16.48 -24.56 12.04
CA ILE A 94 15.52 -24.38 10.95
C ILE A 94 15.08 -25.78 10.52
N GLY A 95 13.79 -26.09 10.66
CA GLY A 95 13.20 -27.38 10.34
C GLY A 95 13.14 -27.70 8.85
N GLU A 96 12.35 -28.71 8.50
CA GLU A 96 12.19 -29.18 7.12
C GLU A 96 11.23 -28.30 6.31
N ASN A 97 11.46 -28.19 5.00
CA ASN A 97 10.61 -27.45 4.06
C ASN A 97 10.35 -25.98 4.47
N ALA A 98 11.25 -25.39 5.26
CA ALA A 98 11.14 -24.00 5.66
C ALA A 98 11.67 -23.09 4.55
N SER A 99 10.97 -21.97 4.32
CA SER A 99 11.38 -20.94 3.36
C SER A 99 11.88 -19.71 4.10
N ILE A 100 13.20 -19.53 4.16
CA ILE A 100 13.83 -18.32 4.72
C ILE A 100 14.11 -17.37 3.57
N THR A 101 13.22 -16.40 3.38
CA THR A 101 13.15 -15.65 2.13
C THR A 101 14.03 -14.40 2.11
N HIS A 102 14.15 -13.77 0.93
CA HIS A 102 15.13 -12.73 0.63
C HIS A 102 15.34 -11.71 1.75
N MET A 103 16.61 -11.51 2.12
CA MET A 103 17.08 -10.52 3.11
C MET A 103 16.51 -10.68 4.53
N SER A 104 15.99 -11.86 4.88
CA SER A 104 15.58 -12.16 6.26
C SER A 104 16.80 -12.34 7.17
N LEU A 105 16.60 -12.10 8.46
CA LEU A 105 17.59 -12.32 9.51
C LEU A 105 17.07 -13.37 10.49
N ILE A 106 17.81 -14.48 10.62
CA ILE A 106 17.59 -15.47 11.69
C ILE A 106 18.76 -15.37 12.66
N HIS A 107 18.48 -14.99 13.91
CA HIS A 107 19.50 -14.76 14.92
C HIS A 107 19.27 -15.61 16.17
N GLY A 108 20.23 -16.50 16.47
CA GLY A 108 20.19 -17.39 17.62
C GLY A 108 20.19 -16.67 18.98
N PRO A 109 19.54 -17.23 20.03
CA PRO A 109 18.83 -18.50 20.04
C PRO A 109 17.50 -18.44 19.28
N ALA A 110 17.34 -19.26 18.23
CA ALA A 110 16.16 -19.21 17.37
C ALA A 110 15.78 -20.60 16.87
N TYR A 111 14.47 -20.88 16.91
CA TYR A 111 13.88 -22.09 16.35
C TYR A 111 12.83 -21.68 15.32
N VAL A 112 12.89 -22.25 14.12
CA VAL A 112 11.88 -22.14 13.06
C VAL A 112 11.46 -23.57 12.71
N GLY A 113 10.21 -23.93 12.98
CA GLY A 113 9.69 -25.28 12.75
C GLY A 113 9.42 -25.57 11.28
N ASP A 114 9.14 -26.84 10.99
CA ASP A 114 8.88 -27.31 9.62
C ASP A 114 7.80 -26.51 8.90
N ASP A 115 7.82 -26.54 7.57
CA ASP A 115 6.78 -26.01 6.70
C ASP A 115 6.50 -24.51 6.93
N SER A 116 7.43 -23.81 7.60
CA SER A 116 7.27 -22.40 7.96
C SER A 116 7.80 -21.49 6.86
N PHE A 117 7.14 -20.35 6.68
CA PHE A 117 7.56 -19.31 5.74
C PHE A 117 7.99 -18.07 6.51
N ILE A 118 9.24 -17.65 6.34
CA ILE A 118 9.77 -16.39 6.88
C ILE A 118 9.95 -15.39 5.74
N GLY A 119 9.04 -14.43 5.67
CA GLY A 119 8.86 -13.48 4.57
C GLY A 119 9.96 -12.42 4.47
N PHE A 120 9.96 -11.71 3.34
CA PHE A 120 11.07 -10.83 2.95
C PHE A 120 11.43 -9.80 4.02
N ARG A 121 12.72 -9.64 4.29
CA ARG A 121 13.24 -8.70 5.29
C ARG A 121 12.62 -8.85 6.68
N SER A 122 12.15 -10.04 7.04
CA SER A 122 11.68 -10.32 8.39
C SER A 122 12.82 -10.80 9.28
N THR A 123 12.68 -10.55 10.58
CA THR A 123 13.69 -10.90 11.59
C THR A 123 13.09 -11.84 12.62
N VAL A 124 13.79 -12.93 12.92
CA VAL A 124 13.50 -13.84 14.05
C VAL A 124 14.72 -13.82 14.97
N PHE A 125 14.57 -13.36 16.21
CA PHE A 125 15.66 -13.25 17.18
C PHE A 125 15.22 -13.62 18.59
N ASN A 126 15.97 -14.46 19.29
CA ASN A 126 15.62 -14.92 20.65
C ASN A 126 14.17 -15.43 20.73
N ALA A 127 13.77 -16.25 19.75
CA ALA A 127 12.36 -16.60 19.53
C ALA A 127 12.18 -18.01 18.96
N ARG A 128 11.02 -18.61 19.24
CA ARG A 128 10.58 -19.88 18.65
C ARG A 128 9.39 -19.62 17.73
N VAL A 129 9.49 -20.00 16.47
CA VAL A 129 8.40 -19.98 15.48
C VAL A 129 7.97 -21.43 15.27
N GLY A 130 6.76 -21.78 15.70
CA GLY A 130 6.23 -23.13 15.59
C GLY A 130 6.06 -23.61 14.15
N LYS A 131 5.89 -24.92 13.97
CA LYS A 131 5.63 -25.58 12.68
C LYS A 131 4.46 -24.94 11.91
N GLY A 132 4.59 -24.81 10.60
CA GLY A 132 3.56 -24.33 9.69
C GLY A 132 3.19 -22.86 9.89
N CYS A 133 4.06 -22.06 10.50
CA CYS A 133 3.81 -20.64 10.66
C CYS A 133 4.11 -19.86 9.38
N ILE A 134 3.30 -18.84 9.11
CA ILE A 134 3.49 -17.95 7.96
C ILE A 134 3.78 -16.55 8.48
N VAL A 135 5.07 -16.20 8.49
CA VAL A 135 5.54 -14.86 8.83
C VAL A 135 5.68 -14.05 7.56
N MET A 136 4.86 -13.02 7.41
CA MET A 136 4.89 -12.18 6.21
C MET A 136 6.00 -11.14 6.26
N MET A 137 6.11 -10.35 5.20
CA MET A 137 7.23 -9.44 4.94
C MET A 137 7.40 -8.36 6.01
N HIS A 138 8.65 -7.97 6.28
CA HIS A 138 9.03 -6.88 7.17
C HIS A 138 8.54 -7.06 8.63
N ALA A 139 8.32 -8.29 9.08
CA ALA A 139 7.92 -8.58 10.44
C ALA A 139 9.16 -8.71 11.36
N LEU A 140 9.02 -8.29 12.62
CA LEU A 140 9.99 -8.57 13.68
C LEU A 140 9.33 -9.51 14.69
N VAL A 141 9.94 -10.67 14.91
CA VAL A 141 9.56 -11.64 15.94
C VAL A 141 10.73 -11.75 16.91
N GLN A 142 10.53 -11.29 18.14
CA GLN A 142 11.60 -11.21 19.11
C GLN A 142 11.11 -11.52 20.53
N ASP A 143 11.90 -12.26 21.31
CA ASP A 143 11.64 -12.54 22.75
C ASP A 143 10.28 -13.24 23.01
N VAL A 144 9.83 -14.07 22.06
CA VAL A 144 8.51 -14.74 22.09
C VAL A 144 8.55 -16.15 21.52
N GLU A 145 7.54 -16.94 21.87
CA GLU A 145 7.20 -18.19 21.19
C GLU A 145 5.90 -18.00 20.39
N ILE A 146 5.98 -18.12 19.07
CA ILE A 146 4.82 -18.17 18.19
C ILE A 146 4.31 -19.62 18.15
N PRO A 147 3.07 -19.89 18.56
CA PRO A 147 2.49 -21.23 18.49
C PRO A 147 2.47 -21.78 17.04
N PRO A 148 2.42 -23.12 16.85
CA PRO A 148 2.29 -23.71 15.52
C PRO A 148 1.07 -23.20 14.74
N GLY A 149 1.19 -23.12 13.41
CA GLY A 149 0.10 -22.77 12.51
C GLY A 149 -0.38 -21.33 12.63
N LYS A 150 0.46 -20.39 13.09
CA LYS A 150 0.12 -18.98 13.24
C LYS A 150 0.59 -18.11 12.08
N TYR A 151 -0.22 -17.12 11.74
CA TYR A 151 0.05 -16.17 10.67
C TYR A 151 0.46 -14.81 11.27
N VAL A 152 1.64 -14.34 10.93
CA VAL A 152 2.14 -13.01 11.32
C VAL A 152 1.99 -12.05 10.13
N PRO A 153 1.17 -10.99 10.24
CA PRO A 153 0.98 -10.03 9.16
C PRO A 153 2.25 -9.24 8.81
N SER A 154 2.29 -8.69 7.59
CA SER A 154 3.41 -7.86 7.14
C SER A 154 3.59 -6.63 8.05
N GLY A 155 4.83 -6.29 8.37
CA GLY A 155 5.17 -5.14 9.22
C GLY A 155 4.84 -5.33 10.70
N ALA A 156 4.37 -6.50 11.13
CA ALA A 156 4.07 -6.75 12.53
C ALA A 156 5.35 -6.80 13.37
N ILE A 157 5.29 -6.21 14.57
CA ILE A 157 6.36 -6.28 15.57
C ILE A 157 5.80 -7.04 16.77
N ILE A 158 6.27 -8.27 16.96
CA ILE A 158 5.86 -9.20 18.01
C ILE A 158 7.01 -9.32 19.01
N THR A 159 6.87 -8.65 20.16
CA THR A 159 7.91 -8.51 21.19
C THR A 159 7.44 -8.87 22.60
N ASN A 160 6.21 -9.39 22.72
CA ASN A 160 5.71 -9.97 23.96
C ASN A 160 4.75 -11.13 23.67
N GLN A 161 4.69 -12.07 24.61
CA GLN A 161 3.98 -13.33 24.43
C GLN A 161 2.47 -13.12 24.18
N GLN A 162 1.85 -12.10 24.79
CA GLN A 162 0.44 -11.83 24.58
C GLN A 162 0.10 -11.41 23.15
N GLN A 163 1.06 -10.81 22.41
CA GLN A 163 0.89 -10.56 20.98
C GLN A 163 0.96 -11.87 20.19
N ALA A 164 1.93 -12.74 20.50
CA ALA A 164 2.11 -14.03 19.84
C ALA A 164 0.90 -14.96 20.03
N ASP A 165 0.36 -15.04 21.25
CA ASP A 165 -0.79 -15.87 21.59
C ASP A 165 -2.09 -15.45 20.88
N ARG A 166 -2.16 -14.18 20.43
CA ARG A 166 -3.34 -13.61 19.77
C ARG A 166 -3.22 -13.60 18.24
N LEU A 167 -2.16 -14.17 17.68
CA LEU A 167 -2.00 -14.27 16.24
C LEU A 167 -3.12 -15.12 15.63
N PRO A 168 -3.63 -14.73 14.45
CA PRO A 168 -4.59 -15.53 13.71
C PRO A 168 -3.96 -16.84 13.23
N ASP A 169 -4.78 -17.86 13.04
CA ASP A 169 -4.35 -19.12 12.46
C ASP A 169 -4.14 -18.98 10.95
N VAL A 170 -3.16 -19.72 10.43
CA VAL A 170 -2.87 -19.88 9.01
C VAL A 170 -4.07 -20.51 8.31
N GLN A 171 -4.36 -20.03 7.09
CA GLN A 171 -5.42 -20.59 6.25
C GLN A 171 -4.82 -21.53 5.19
N ASP A 172 -5.62 -22.44 4.63
CA ASP A 172 -5.18 -23.42 3.61
C ASP A 172 -4.43 -22.78 2.42
N GLN A 173 -4.88 -21.62 1.98
CA GLN A 173 -4.26 -20.88 0.88
C GLN A 173 -2.85 -20.37 1.22
N ASP A 174 -2.60 -20.06 2.50
CA ASP A 174 -1.30 -19.56 2.95
C ASP A 174 -0.31 -20.74 3.05
N MET A 175 -0.76 -21.93 3.48
CA MET A 175 0.03 -23.17 3.40
C MET A 175 0.34 -23.58 1.97
N LYS A 176 -0.66 -23.55 1.06
CA LYS A 176 -0.44 -23.83 -0.37
C LYS A 176 0.58 -22.88 -0.98
N PHE A 177 0.54 -21.60 -0.58
CA PHE A 177 1.53 -20.62 -0.99
C PHE A 177 2.94 -21.01 -0.51
N ALA A 178 3.10 -21.36 0.77
CA ALA A 178 4.39 -21.77 1.32
C ALA A 178 4.94 -23.04 0.64
N HIS A 179 4.11 -24.07 0.46
CA HIS A 179 4.50 -25.31 -0.22
C HIS A 179 4.91 -25.05 -1.67
N HIS A 180 4.18 -24.21 -2.40
CA HIS A 180 4.55 -23.87 -3.78
C HIS A 180 5.92 -23.16 -3.84
N VAL A 181 6.27 -22.34 -2.84
CA VAL A 181 7.62 -21.76 -2.78
C VAL A 181 8.68 -22.84 -2.59
N VAL A 182 8.43 -23.84 -1.75
CA VAL A 182 9.33 -24.99 -1.57
C VAL A 182 9.49 -25.77 -2.89
N GLU A 183 8.39 -26.11 -3.56
CA GLU A 183 8.40 -26.83 -4.86
C GLU A 183 9.23 -26.09 -5.92
N ILE A 184 9.05 -24.77 -6.04
CA ILE A 184 9.83 -23.95 -6.96
C ILE A 184 11.32 -23.97 -6.62
N ASN A 185 11.68 -23.90 -5.33
CA ASN A 185 13.09 -23.95 -4.93
C ASN A 185 13.70 -25.35 -5.10
N GLU A 186 12.92 -26.43 -4.94
CA GLU A 186 13.38 -27.79 -5.28
C GLU A 186 13.67 -27.92 -6.79
N ALA A 187 12.81 -27.36 -7.64
CA ALA A 187 13.02 -27.33 -9.08
C ALA A 187 14.25 -26.48 -9.46
N LEU A 188 14.41 -25.29 -8.87
CA LEU A 188 15.58 -24.42 -9.09
C LEU A 188 16.88 -25.11 -8.68
N ARG A 189 16.92 -25.72 -7.50
CA ARG A 189 18.07 -26.50 -7.00
C ARG A 189 18.44 -27.61 -7.99
N SER A 190 17.45 -28.36 -8.48
CA SER A 190 17.66 -29.41 -9.47
C SER A 190 18.22 -28.84 -10.79
N GLY A 191 17.68 -27.70 -11.24
CA GLY A 191 18.17 -27.00 -12.43
C GLY A 191 19.60 -26.49 -12.28
N TYR A 192 19.97 -25.94 -11.12
CA TYR A 192 21.34 -25.50 -10.85
C TYR A 192 22.34 -26.66 -10.81
N GLN A 193 21.97 -27.79 -10.20
CA GLN A 193 22.80 -28.98 -10.22
C GLN A 193 22.98 -29.55 -11.62
N CYS A 194 21.88 -29.63 -12.39
CA CYS A 194 21.96 -30.02 -13.79
C CYS A 194 22.90 -29.09 -14.57
N ALA A 195 22.86 -27.77 -14.31
CA ALA A 195 23.74 -26.80 -14.94
C ALA A 195 25.23 -26.94 -14.59
N GLU A 196 25.57 -27.68 -13.54
CA GLU A 196 26.95 -28.02 -13.17
C GLU A 196 27.36 -29.43 -13.62
N ASP A 197 26.40 -30.25 -14.07
CA ASP A 197 26.60 -31.57 -14.64
C ASP A 197 26.51 -31.52 -16.16
N ASP A 198 27.67 -31.58 -16.82
CA ASP A 198 27.77 -31.56 -18.28
C ASP A 198 26.88 -32.63 -18.95
N SER A 199 26.71 -33.81 -18.34
CA SER A 199 25.90 -34.88 -18.92
C SER A 199 24.41 -34.54 -18.94
N CYS A 200 23.91 -33.92 -17.87
CA CYS A 200 22.55 -33.40 -17.77
C CYS A 200 22.33 -32.25 -18.76
N LEU A 201 23.24 -31.26 -18.77
CA LEU A 201 23.15 -30.11 -19.67
C LEU A 201 23.19 -30.49 -21.14
N ILE A 202 24.06 -31.42 -21.54
CA ILE A 202 24.17 -31.88 -22.93
C ILE A 202 22.87 -32.53 -23.36
N SER A 203 22.29 -33.42 -22.53
CA SER A 203 21.02 -34.08 -22.82
C SER A 203 19.89 -33.06 -23.05
N VAL A 204 19.79 -32.07 -22.17
CA VAL A 204 18.78 -30.99 -22.31
C VAL A 204 19.04 -30.13 -23.55
N ARG A 205 20.30 -29.81 -23.86
CA ARG A 205 20.66 -29.04 -25.07
C ARG A 205 20.35 -29.82 -26.35
N GLU A 206 20.58 -31.12 -26.35
CA GLU A 206 20.26 -32.01 -27.46
C GLU A 206 18.75 -32.14 -27.67
N GLU A 207 17.96 -32.26 -26.60
CA GLU A 207 16.50 -32.22 -26.67
C GLU A 207 15.99 -30.89 -27.26
N ILE A 208 16.58 -29.75 -26.86
CA ILE A 208 16.27 -28.44 -27.43
C ILE A 208 16.68 -28.36 -28.92
N ALA A 209 17.83 -28.94 -29.30
CA ALA A 209 18.35 -28.90 -30.67
C ALA A 209 17.62 -29.86 -31.64
N GLN A 210 17.03 -30.94 -31.13
CA GLN A 210 16.23 -31.89 -31.90
C GLN A 210 14.79 -31.39 -32.14
N GLN A 211 14.40 -30.27 -31.51
CA GLN A 211 13.19 -29.55 -31.90
C GLN A 211 13.43 -28.92 -33.29
N PRO A 212 12.54 -29.13 -34.28
CA PRO A 212 12.78 -28.64 -35.64
C PRO A 212 13.00 -27.13 -35.66
N ALA A 213 14.06 -26.68 -36.33
CA ALA A 213 14.24 -25.27 -36.65
C ALA A 213 13.05 -24.81 -37.51
N ALA A 214 12.13 -24.06 -36.92
CA ALA A 214 11.06 -23.39 -37.64
C ALA A 214 11.69 -22.47 -38.68
N ASN A 215 11.42 -22.78 -39.95
CA ASN A 215 11.93 -22.09 -41.12
C ASN A 215 11.76 -20.57 -41.00
N GLY A 216 12.79 -19.82 -41.39
CA GLY A 216 12.85 -18.37 -41.33
C GLY A 216 11.71 -17.70 -42.10
N ASN A 217 10.62 -17.46 -41.40
CA ASN A 217 9.65 -16.41 -41.68
C ASN A 217 9.19 -15.96 -40.30
N GLN A 218 9.57 -14.76 -39.86
CA GLN A 218 9.24 -14.26 -38.52
C GLN A 218 7.72 -14.14 -38.37
N ARG A 219 7.10 -15.22 -37.88
CA ARG A 219 5.72 -15.31 -37.42
C ARG A 219 5.66 -16.22 -36.21
N SER A 220 5.23 -15.61 -35.12
CA SER A 220 4.90 -16.13 -33.80
C SER A 220 3.94 -17.32 -33.88
N TYR A 221 4.30 -18.42 -33.21
CA TYR A 221 3.48 -19.63 -33.15
C TYR A 221 2.59 -19.63 -31.90
N SER A 222 1.29 -19.61 -32.16
CA SER A 222 0.23 -20.06 -31.28
C SER A 222 0.27 -21.59 -31.17
N SER A 223 0.07 -22.15 -29.98
CA SER A 223 -0.34 -23.55 -29.79
C SER A 223 -1.84 -23.56 -29.45
N SER A 224 -2.64 -23.99 -30.42
CA SER A 224 -4.06 -24.24 -30.27
C SER A 224 -4.27 -25.72 -29.94
N ASN A 225 -4.64 -26.02 -28.70
CA ASN A 225 -5.35 -27.25 -28.39
C ASN A 225 -6.85 -26.93 -28.44
N SER A 226 -7.51 -27.37 -29.50
CA SER A 226 -8.94 -27.17 -29.72
C SER A 226 -9.75 -28.17 -28.91
N TYR A 227 -10.30 -27.73 -27.78
CA TYR A 227 -11.65 -28.13 -27.39
C TYR A 227 -12.61 -27.21 -28.13
N SER A 228 -13.48 -27.81 -28.94
CA SER A 228 -14.53 -27.12 -29.69
C SER A 228 -15.46 -26.34 -28.75
N SER A 229 -15.40 -25.01 -28.83
CA SER A 229 -16.41 -24.08 -28.31
C SER A 229 -16.22 -22.73 -29.01
N MET A 230 -17.31 -22.15 -29.50
CA MET A 230 -17.37 -21.05 -30.47
C MET A 230 -16.52 -19.80 -30.11
N SER A 231 -15.73 -19.35 -31.08
CA SER A 231 -15.00 -18.07 -31.08
C SER A 231 -15.95 -16.86 -30.95
N THR A 232 -15.65 -15.99 -29.98
CA THR A 232 -16.14 -14.60 -29.96
C THR A 232 -14.96 -13.68 -29.60
N SER A 233 -14.34 -13.02 -30.58
CA SER A 233 -13.22 -12.10 -30.34
C SER A 233 -13.68 -10.90 -29.50
N VAL A 234 -13.03 -10.67 -28.36
CA VAL A 234 -13.27 -9.50 -27.51
C VAL A 234 -12.64 -8.27 -28.14
N ARG A 235 -13.43 -7.25 -28.49
CA ARG A 235 -12.93 -5.94 -28.94
C ARG A 235 -12.89 -4.99 -27.75
N LEU A 236 -11.74 -4.36 -27.50
CA LEU A 236 -11.62 -3.25 -26.53
C LEU A 236 -12.60 -2.13 -26.90
N SER A 237 -13.13 -1.43 -25.88
CA SER A 237 -13.99 -0.26 -26.10
C SER A 237 -13.25 0.84 -26.87
N SER A 238 -13.99 1.64 -27.63
CA SER A 238 -13.45 2.81 -28.35
C SER A 238 -12.68 3.75 -27.44
N ASP A 239 -13.16 3.89 -26.20
CA ASP A 239 -12.64 4.83 -25.21
C ASP A 239 -11.27 4.36 -24.69
N LEU A 240 -11.12 3.05 -24.45
CA LEU A 240 -9.84 2.47 -24.04
C LEU A 240 -8.81 2.52 -25.18
N GLN A 241 -9.23 2.33 -26.43
CA GLN A 241 -8.36 2.49 -27.59
C GLN A 241 -7.86 3.94 -27.72
N GLN A 242 -8.75 4.92 -27.52
CA GLN A 242 -8.38 6.34 -27.53
C GLN A 242 -7.41 6.69 -26.39
N GLN A 243 -7.60 6.09 -25.22
CA GLN A 243 -6.73 6.30 -24.07
C GLN A 243 -5.32 5.71 -24.26
N VAL A 244 -5.22 4.52 -24.85
CA VAL A 244 -3.94 3.92 -25.25
C VAL A 244 -3.23 4.83 -26.27
N ARG A 245 -3.95 5.32 -27.28
CA ARG A 245 -3.39 6.25 -28.28
C ARG A 245 -2.88 7.54 -27.64
N GLN A 246 -3.62 8.10 -26.68
CA GLN A 246 -3.23 9.33 -25.98
C GLN A 246 -1.94 9.13 -25.18
N LEU A 247 -1.83 8.03 -24.41
CA LEU A 247 -0.63 7.74 -23.62
C LEU A 247 0.61 7.49 -24.50
N LEU A 248 0.44 6.76 -25.61
CA LEU A 248 1.53 6.55 -26.59
C LEU A 248 1.95 7.85 -27.26
N SER A 249 1.01 8.75 -27.61
CA SER A 249 1.33 10.05 -28.20
C SER A 249 2.14 10.97 -27.28
N GLN A 250 2.04 10.77 -25.97
CA GLN A 250 2.81 11.49 -24.95
C GLN A 250 4.19 10.85 -24.70
N GLY A 251 4.53 9.77 -25.41
CA GLY A 251 5.80 9.06 -25.30
C GLY A 251 5.88 8.10 -24.10
N TYR A 252 4.75 7.73 -23.51
CA TYR A 252 4.70 6.75 -22.43
C TYR A 252 4.59 5.33 -22.96
N ARG A 253 5.14 4.36 -22.21
CA ARG A 253 4.90 2.93 -22.46
C ARG A 253 3.68 2.46 -21.69
N ILE A 254 3.03 1.43 -22.23
CA ILE A 254 1.84 0.84 -21.64
C ILE A 254 2.21 -0.46 -20.94
N GLY A 255 1.70 -0.64 -19.72
CA GLY A 255 1.71 -1.91 -19.01
C GLY A 255 0.30 -2.27 -18.53
N ALA A 256 0.12 -3.52 -18.11
CA ALA A 256 -1.09 -3.96 -17.45
C ALA A 256 -0.74 -4.72 -16.18
N GLU A 257 -1.63 -4.66 -15.21
CA GLU A 257 -1.56 -5.40 -13.96
C GLU A 257 -2.91 -6.00 -13.64
N TYR A 258 -2.94 -7.14 -12.98
CA TYR A 258 -4.17 -7.83 -12.61
C TYR A 258 -4.17 -8.23 -11.13
N ALA A 259 -5.35 -8.41 -10.58
CA ALA A 259 -5.56 -8.80 -9.20
C ALA A 259 -6.87 -9.57 -9.04
N ASP A 260 -6.81 -10.73 -8.40
CA ASP A 260 -8.00 -11.39 -7.85
C ASP A 260 -8.68 -10.51 -6.78
N GLU A 261 -9.89 -10.88 -6.37
CA GLU A 261 -10.68 -10.09 -5.42
C GLU A 261 -9.97 -9.87 -4.07
N ARG A 262 -9.16 -10.84 -3.60
CA ARG A 262 -8.40 -10.73 -2.35
C ARG A 262 -7.25 -9.73 -2.49
N ARG A 263 -6.49 -9.81 -3.60
CA ARG A 263 -5.37 -8.93 -3.93
C ARG A 263 -5.82 -7.51 -4.18
N PHE A 264 -6.95 -7.33 -4.85
CA PHE A 264 -7.55 -6.02 -5.06
C PHE A 264 -7.92 -5.34 -3.74
N ARG A 265 -8.48 -6.09 -2.77
CA ARG A 265 -8.83 -5.56 -1.42
C ARG A 265 -7.62 -5.09 -0.61
N THR A 266 -6.43 -5.60 -0.90
CA THR A 266 -5.17 -5.20 -0.25
C THR A 266 -4.29 -4.31 -1.12
N SER A 267 -4.81 -3.84 -2.26
CA SER A 267 -4.06 -3.06 -3.26
C SER A 267 -2.78 -3.76 -3.75
N SER A 268 -2.74 -5.10 -3.69
CA SER A 268 -1.68 -5.92 -4.26
C SER A 268 -2.04 -6.24 -5.70
N TRP A 269 -1.09 -6.09 -6.61
CA TRP A 269 -1.31 -6.32 -8.04
C TRP A 269 -0.17 -7.18 -8.59
N LYS A 270 -0.49 -8.06 -9.55
CA LYS A 270 0.50 -8.81 -10.33
C LYS A 270 0.71 -8.12 -11.66
N SER A 271 1.96 -8.05 -12.11
CA SER A 271 2.30 -7.55 -13.45
C SER A 271 1.86 -8.54 -14.51
N ALA A 272 1.15 -8.05 -15.52
CA ALA A 272 0.94 -8.79 -16.76
C ALA A 272 2.25 -8.84 -17.58
N PRO A 273 2.34 -9.71 -18.61
CA PRO A 273 3.49 -9.74 -19.51
C PRO A 273 3.85 -8.34 -20.05
N SER A 274 5.15 -8.04 -20.10
CA SER A 274 5.62 -6.71 -20.52
C SER A 274 5.30 -6.45 -21.98
N ILE A 275 4.54 -5.37 -22.25
CA ILE A 275 4.24 -4.92 -23.61
C ILE A 275 5.46 -4.14 -24.13
N GLN A 276 6.22 -4.75 -25.04
CA GLN A 276 7.49 -4.17 -25.50
C GLN A 276 7.34 -3.18 -26.67
N SER A 277 6.18 -3.13 -27.33
CA SER A 277 5.93 -2.30 -28.51
C SER A 277 5.38 -0.91 -28.16
N ASP A 278 5.66 0.07 -28.99
CA ASP A 278 5.07 1.42 -29.00
C ASP A 278 3.99 1.58 -30.10
N ARG A 279 3.77 0.55 -30.92
CA ARG A 279 2.75 0.54 -31.96
C ARG A 279 1.38 0.28 -31.36
N GLU A 280 0.46 1.23 -31.55
CA GLU A 280 -0.90 1.22 -30.99
C GLU A 280 -1.63 -0.13 -31.20
N SER A 281 -1.57 -0.69 -32.41
CA SER A 281 -2.23 -1.96 -32.73
C SER A 281 -1.70 -3.15 -31.93
N GLU A 282 -0.38 -3.20 -31.67
CA GLU A 282 0.26 -4.28 -30.92
C GLU A 282 -0.03 -4.15 -29.43
N VAL A 283 -0.05 -2.93 -28.91
CA VAL A 283 -0.43 -2.63 -27.53
C VAL A 283 -1.90 -2.98 -27.27
N ILE A 284 -2.80 -2.62 -28.19
CA ILE A 284 -4.23 -2.97 -28.12
C ILE A 284 -4.41 -4.49 -28.13
N ASN A 285 -3.69 -5.21 -28.99
CA ASN A 285 -3.78 -6.68 -29.05
C ASN A 285 -3.27 -7.34 -27.75
N ALA A 286 -2.12 -6.90 -27.24
CA ALA A 286 -1.57 -7.41 -25.99
C ALA A 286 -2.49 -7.12 -24.79
N LEU A 287 -3.09 -5.92 -24.74
CA LEU A 287 -4.04 -5.56 -23.69
C LEU A 287 -5.34 -6.38 -23.81
N SER A 288 -5.83 -6.63 -25.02
CA SER A 288 -6.99 -7.50 -25.26
C SER A 288 -6.74 -8.93 -24.76
N ALA A 289 -5.58 -9.49 -25.07
CA ALA A 289 -5.18 -10.80 -24.60
C ALA A 289 -5.07 -10.85 -23.06
N CYS A 290 -4.51 -9.81 -22.44
CA CYS A 290 -4.44 -9.69 -20.99
C CYS A 290 -5.83 -9.63 -20.33
N LEU A 291 -6.80 -8.93 -20.93
CA LEU A 291 -8.17 -8.89 -20.41
C LEU A 291 -8.86 -10.26 -20.49
N GLU A 292 -8.63 -10.99 -21.58
CA GLU A 292 -9.20 -12.31 -21.82
C GLU A 292 -8.57 -13.39 -20.92
N GLU A 293 -7.24 -13.39 -20.79
CA GLU A 293 -6.50 -14.32 -19.91
C GLU A 293 -6.91 -14.14 -18.44
N HIS A 294 -7.16 -12.90 -18.03
CA HIS A 294 -7.55 -12.55 -16.66
C HIS A 294 -9.05 -12.27 -16.53
N ALA A 295 -9.87 -12.91 -17.38
CA ALA A 295 -11.32 -12.76 -17.35
C ALA A 295 -11.89 -13.14 -15.97
N GLY A 296 -12.55 -12.19 -15.30
CA GLY A 296 -13.07 -12.38 -13.94
C GLY A 296 -12.15 -11.88 -12.83
N GLU A 297 -10.97 -11.33 -13.15
CA GLU A 297 -10.11 -10.61 -12.22
C GLU A 297 -10.20 -9.09 -12.45
N TYR A 298 -9.69 -8.30 -11.49
CA TYR A 298 -9.48 -6.88 -11.73
C TYR A 298 -8.26 -6.72 -12.64
N VAL A 299 -8.39 -6.01 -13.76
CA VAL A 299 -7.24 -5.63 -14.59
C VAL A 299 -7.14 -4.13 -14.65
N ARG A 300 -5.93 -3.59 -14.50
CA ARG A 300 -5.63 -2.16 -14.60
C ARG A 300 -4.58 -1.87 -15.67
N LEU A 301 -4.81 -0.79 -16.40
CA LEU A 301 -3.89 -0.19 -17.36
C LEU A 301 -2.91 0.73 -16.63
N ILE A 302 -1.64 0.71 -17.02
CA ILE A 302 -0.58 1.55 -16.45
C ILE A 302 0.15 2.30 -17.56
N GLY A 303 0.27 3.61 -17.41
CA GLY A 303 1.18 4.44 -18.21
C GLY A 303 2.52 4.61 -17.50
N ILE A 304 3.61 4.37 -18.22
CA ILE A 304 4.98 4.37 -17.70
C ILE A 304 5.81 5.42 -18.45
N ASP A 305 6.29 6.42 -17.72
CA ASP A 305 7.27 7.37 -18.21
C ASP A 305 8.67 6.75 -18.07
N THR A 306 9.22 6.29 -19.19
CA THR A 306 10.53 5.64 -19.24
C THR A 306 11.69 6.60 -18.99
N LYS A 307 11.51 7.90 -19.24
CA LYS A 307 12.53 8.93 -18.98
C LYS A 307 12.60 9.27 -17.50
N ALA A 308 11.45 9.45 -16.87
CA ALA A 308 11.37 9.74 -15.42
C ALA A 308 11.36 8.49 -14.53
N LYS A 309 11.36 7.28 -15.14
CA LYS A 309 11.30 5.97 -14.47
C LYS A 309 10.17 5.88 -13.42
N ARG A 310 8.98 6.38 -13.77
CA ARG A 310 7.82 6.38 -12.88
C ARG A 310 6.53 6.03 -13.60
N ARG A 311 5.54 5.59 -12.83
CA ARG A 311 4.16 5.45 -13.30
C ARG A 311 3.51 6.82 -13.38
N THR A 312 2.80 7.07 -14.47
CA THR A 312 2.13 8.35 -14.75
C THR A 312 0.61 8.22 -14.82
N PHE A 313 0.12 6.98 -14.98
CA PHE A 313 -1.29 6.69 -15.15
C PHE A 313 -1.60 5.29 -14.62
N GLU A 314 -2.73 5.13 -13.92
CA GLU A 314 -3.25 3.83 -13.45
C GLU A 314 -4.80 3.87 -13.50
N GLU A 315 -5.43 2.96 -14.25
CA GLU A 315 -6.90 2.85 -14.32
C GLU A 315 -7.34 1.39 -14.37
N ILE A 316 -8.39 1.02 -13.62
CA ILE A 316 -8.99 -0.31 -13.67
C ILE A 316 -9.88 -0.41 -14.89
N ILE A 317 -9.50 -1.25 -15.84
CA ILE A 317 -10.14 -1.44 -17.15
C ILE A 317 -10.99 -2.71 -17.22
N GLN A 318 -10.96 -3.55 -16.19
CA GLN A 318 -11.81 -4.73 -16.03
C GLN A 318 -12.05 -5.03 -14.55
N LYS A 319 -13.28 -5.42 -14.19
CA LYS A 319 -13.64 -5.91 -12.85
C LYS A 319 -14.25 -7.31 -12.93
N PRO A 320 -14.15 -8.12 -11.84
CA PRO A 320 -14.85 -9.39 -11.73
C PRO A 320 -16.35 -9.22 -11.96
N GLY A 321 -16.91 -9.94 -12.93
CA GLY A 321 -18.34 -9.91 -13.26
C GLY A 321 -18.77 -8.91 -14.33
N ASP A 322 -17.85 -8.10 -14.87
CA ASP A 322 -18.13 -7.29 -16.07
C ASP A 322 -18.45 -8.23 -17.24
N LYS A 323 -19.69 -8.14 -17.77
CA LYS A 323 -20.05 -8.87 -18.99
C LYS A 323 -19.33 -8.21 -20.16
N VAL A 324 -18.37 -8.93 -20.74
CA VAL A 324 -17.70 -8.54 -21.98
C VAL A 324 -18.76 -8.22 -23.04
N ALA A 325 -18.80 -6.97 -23.50
CA ALA A 325 -19.80 -6.49 -24.45
C ALA A 325 -19.69 -7.25 -25.77
N LYS A 326 -20.62 -8.17 -26.03
CA LYS A 326 -20.82 -8.75 -27.36
C LYS A 326 -21.47 -7.68 -28.24
N SER A 327 -20.68 -7.00 -29.09
CA SER A 327 -21.23 -6.09 -30.09
C SER A 327 -21.96 -6.90 -31.15
N THR A 328 -23.29 -6.92 -31.09
CA THR A 328 -24.12 -7.33 -32.24
C THR A 328 -24.11 -6.18 -33.24
N GLY A 329 -23.54 -6.42 -34.41
CA GLY A 329 -23.53 -5.45 -35.49
C GLY A 329 -24.96 -5.12 -35.93
N LYS A 330 -25.35 -3.86 -35.80
CA LYS A 330 -26.34 -3.26 -36.69
C LYS A 330 -25.65 -2.14 -37.47
N SER A 331 -25.45 -2.45 -38.74
CA SER A 331 -25.07 -1.54 -39.81
C SER A 331 -26.08 -0.40 -39.93
N PHE A 332 -25.59 0.84 -39.93
CA PHE A 332 -26.22 1.93 -40.68
C PHE A 332 -25.16 2.65 -41.49
N ALA A 333 -25.38 2.66 -42.81
CA ALA A 333 -24.55 3.32 -43.82
C ALA A 333 -24.76 4.85 -43.80
N PRO A 334 -23.88 5.64 -44.42
CA PRO A 334 -23.70 7.05 -44.14
C PRO A 334 -24.60 7.94 -45.02
N SER A 335 -25.08 9.06 -44.48
CA SER A 335 -25.69 10.12 -45.30
C SER A 335 -25.20 11.51 -44.90
N LYS A 336 -24.39 12.03 -45.84
CA LYS A 336 -24.14 13.42 -46.26
C LYS A 336 -24.89 14.57 -45.58
N THR A 337 -24.07 15.56 -45.27
CA THR A 337 -24.26 17.02 -45.23
C THR A 337 -25.38 17.58 -46.11
N TYR A 338 -26.24 18.42 -45.52
CA TYR A 338 -26.78 19.64 -46.15
C TYR A 338 -26.87 20.73 -45.07
N GLY A 339 -26.33 21.91 -45.36
CA GLY A 339 -26.48 23.09 -44.52
C GLY A 339 -27.75 23.87 -44.88
N THR A 340 -28.21 24.73 -43.95
CA THR A 340 -28.53 26.16 -44.19
C THR A 340 -29.06 26.84 -42.93
N ARG A 341 -28.43 27.98 -42.63
CA ARG A 341 -28.94 29.27 -42.09
C ARG A 341 -30.28 29.35 -41.33
N SER A 342 -30.15 29.78 -40.08
CA SER A 342 -30.81 30.90 -39.36
C SER A 342 -32.18 31.46 -39.80
N SER A 343 -33.13 31.48 -38.85
CA SER A 343 -34.04 32.61 -38.49
C SER A 343 -34.83 32.21 -37.23
N SER A 344 -34.49 32.68 -36.03
CA SER A 344 -34.99 33.88 -35.34
C SER A 344 -36.47 33.85 -34.90
N SER A 345 -36.71 33.50 -33.64
CA SER A 345 -37.74 34.08 -32.73
C SER A 345 -37.55 33.47 -31.34
N SER A 346 -36.86 34.17 -30.43
CA SER A 346 -37.49 35.03 -29.41
C SER A 346 -38.38 34.27 -28.41
N SER A 347 -37.74 33.61 -27.46
CA SER A 347 -38.27 33.44 -26.11
C SER A 347 -37.08 33.39 -25.17
N THR A 348 -36.76 34.55 -24.59
CA THR A 348 -35.81 34.71 -23.49
C THR A 348 -36.31 33.89 -22.30
N VAL A 349 -35.68 32.75 -22.08
CA VAL A 349 -35.69 32.07 -20.79
C VAL A 349 -34.31 32.31 -20.19
N GLU A 350 -34.25 33.21 -19.21
CA GLU A 350 -33.09 33.41 -18.36
C GLU A 350 -32.77 32.09 -17.66
N VAL A 351 -31.63 31.48 -17.98
CA VAL A 351 -31.11 30.35 -17.21
C VAL A 351 -30.43 30.95 -15.98
N SER A 352 -31.11 30.78 -14.85
CA SER A 352 -30.64 31.15 -13.51
C SER A 352 -29.34 30.44 -13.15
N SER A 353 -28.29 31.22 -12.91
CA SER A 353 -27.12 30.94 -12.07
C SER A 353 -27.59 30.49 -10.66
N THR A 354 -27.04 29.55 -9.89
CA THR A 354 -25.71 28.91 -9.74
C THR A 354 -25.89 27.69 -8.81
N GLY A 355 -25.13 26.61 -8.99
CA GLY A 355 -25.10 25.45 -8.08
C GLY A 355 -24.04 25.54 -6.96
N LEU A 356 -23.11 26.50 -7.06
CA LEU A 356 -21.99 26.67 -6.12
C LEU A 356 -22.19 27.86 -5.18
N SER A 357 -21.77 27.76 -3.91
CA SER A 357 -21.85 28.88 -2.97
C SER A 357 -20.92 30.04 -3.39
N PRO A 358 -21.28 31.30 -3.11
CA PRO A 358 -20.44 32.46 -3.43
C PRO A 358 -19.03 32.37 -2.81
N GLU A 359 -18.91 31.72 -1.65
CA GLU A 359 -17.63 31.48 -0.97
C GLU A 359 -16.73 30.53 -1.77
N ILE A 360 -17.29 29.46 -2.35
CA ILE A 360 -16.54 28.53 -3.19
C ILE A 360 -16.10 29.21 -4.49
N GLN A 361 -16.98 30.04 -5.08
CA GLN A 361 -16.65 30.81 -6.28
C GLN A 361 -15.46 31.73 -6.03
N GLN A 362 -15.50 32.53 -4.96
CA GLN A 362 -14.39 33.42 -4.59
C GLN A 362 -13.07 32.67 -4.36
N LYS A 363 -13.14 31.47 -3.78
CA LYS A 363 -11.97 30.62 -3.52
C LYS A 363 -11.36 30.08 -4.82
N ILE A 364 -12.20 29.72 -5.78
CA ILE A 364 -11.78 29.32 -7.13
C ILE A 364 -11.10 30.49 -7.84
N SER A 365 -11.69 31.69 -7.83
CA SER A 365 -11.06 32.89 -8.42
C SER A 365 -9.69 33.16 -7.78
N GLN A 366 -9.57 33.02 -6.45
CA GLN A 366 -8.33 33.24 -5.73
C GLN A 366 -7.24 32.22 -6.10
N LEU A 367 -7.58 30.94 -6.23
CA LEU A 367 -6.64 29.90 -6.61
C LEU A 367 -6.17 30.07 -8.07
N LEU A 368 -7.09 30.40 -8.98
CA LEU A 368 -6.75 30.68 -10.38
C LEU A 368 -5.86 31.93 -10.51
N ALA A 369 -6.14 32.99 -9.73
CA ALA A 369 -5.31 34.20 -9.69
C ALA A 369 -3.88 33.94 -9.19
N GLN A 370 -3.70 32.92 -8.33
CA GLN A 370 -2.38 32.47 -7.87
C GLN A 370 -1.67 31.54 -8.86
N GLY A 371 -2.29 31.25 -10.01
CA GLY A 371 -1.75 30.39 -11.07
C GLY A 371 -1.89 28.88 -10.77
N TYR A 372 -2.76 28.52 -9.83
CA TYR A 372 -3.06 27.12 -9.52
C TYR A 372 -4.15 26.58 -10.42
N ARG A 373 -4.11 25.26 -10.69
CA ARG A 373 -5.19 24.56 -11.39
C ARG A 373 -6.21 24.01 -10.41
N ILE A 374 -7.43 23.85 -10.90
CA ILE A 374 -8.55 23.34 -10.11
C ILE A 374 -8.91 21.94 -10.59
N GLY A 375 -9.18 21.05 -9.64
CA GLY A 375 -9.76 19.74 -9.88
C GLY A 375 -10.85 19.43 -8.88
N ALA A 376 -11.61 18.36 -9.13
CA ALA A 376 -12.58 17.82 -8.21
C ALA A 376 -12.37 16.33 -8.00
N GLU A 377 -12.80 15.86 -6.84
CA GLU A 377 -12.81 14.46 -6.48
C GLU A 377 -14.12 14.12 -5.79
N TYR A 378 -14.62 12.90 -5.96
CA TYR A 378 -15.85 12.44 -5.36
C TYR A 378 -15.71 11.08 -4.68
N ALA A 379 -16.58 10.79 -3.71
CA ALA A 379 -16.56 9.55 -2.95
C ALA A 379 -17.97 9.17 -2.46
N ASP A 380 -18.38 7.93 -2.71
CA ASP A 380 -19.50 7.32 -2.01
C ASP A 380 -19.24 7.23 -0.49
N GLU A 381 -20.28 7.00 0.31
CA GLU A 381 -20.17 6.97 1.78
C GLU A 381 -19.12 5.95 2.28
N ARG A 382 -18.98 4.81 1.61
CA ARG A 382 -18.00 3.78 1.97
C ARG A 382 -16.57 4.26 1.69
N ARG A 383 -16.35 4.90 0.55
CA ARG A 383 -15.06 5.46 0.12
C ARG A 383 -14.63 6.63 1.00
N PHE A 384 -15.56 7.53 1.32
CA PHE A 384 -15.34 8.65 2.22
C PHE A 384 -14.85 8.19 3.61
N ARG A 385 -15.48 7.14 4.19
CA ARG A 385 -15.06 6.53 5.48
C ARG A 385 -13.62 5.99 5.47
N THR A 386 -13.09 5.67 4.30
CA THR A 386 -11.71 5.19 4.10
C THR A 386 -10.77 6.25 3.53
N SER A 387 -11.24 7.50 3.40
CA SER A 387 -10.51 8.59 2.75
C SER A 387 -10.04 8.27 1.32
N SER A 388 -10.76 7.36 0.64
CA SER A 388 -10.54 7.03 -0.77
C SER A 388 -11.42 7.93 -1.62
N TRP A 389 -10.84 8.58 -2.62
CA TRP A 389 -11.54 9.52 -3.49
C TRP A 389 -11.29 9.15 -4.95
N LYS A 390 -12.29 9.34 -5.82
CA LYS A 390 -12.17 9.21 -7.27
C LYS A 390 -12.01 10.60 -7.88
N SER A 391 -11.10 10.76 -8.83
CA SER A 391 -10.95 12.01 -9.56
C SER A 391 -12.11 12.23 -10.53
N ALA A 392 -12.66 13.43 -10.52
CA ALA A 392 -13.58 13.90 -11.56
C ALA A 392 -12.81 14.16 -12.87
N PRO A 393 -13.50 14.29 -14.01
CA PRO A 393 -12.87 14.65 -15.28
C PRO A 393 -11.95 15.87 -15.16
N SER A 394 -10.78 15.82 -15.81
CA SER A 394 -9.78 16.89 -15.68
C SER A 394 -10.30 18.19 -16.29
N ILE A 395 -10.37 19.25 -15.49
CA ILE A 395 -10.69 20.59 -15.96
C ILE A 395 -9.45 21.16 -16.67
N GLN A 396 -9.50 21.25 -17.99
CA GLN A 396 -8.34 21.66 -18.81
C GLN A 396 -8.21 23.18 -19.00
N SER A 397 -9.17 23.95 -18.50
CA SER A 397 -9.21 25.41 -18.63
C SER A 397 -8.73 26.13 -17.38
N ASP A 398 -8.14 27.30 -17.57
CA ASP A 398 -7.81 28.29 -16.53
C ASP A 398 -8.84 29.43 -16.45
N ARG A 399 -9.83 29.42 -17.35
CA ARG A 399 -10.92 30.40 -17.36
C ARG A 399 -11.93 30.06 -16.28
N GLU A 400 -12.11 30.98 -15.35
CA GLU A 400 -12.99 30.82 -14.18
C GLU A 400 -14.40 30.33 -14.54
N SER A 401 -15.01 30.87 -15.60
CA SER A 401 -16.35 30.44 -16.04
C SER A 401 -16.42 28.98 -16.47
N GLU A 402 -15.37 28.46 -17.13
CA GLU A 402 -15.31 27.07 -17.59
C GLU A 402 -14.97 26.11 -16.44
N VAL A 403 -14.16 26.57 -15.48
CA VAL A 403 -13.87 25.83 -14.25
C VAL A 403 -15.12 25.70 -13.38
N LEU A 404 -15.87 26.79 -13.21
CA LEU A 404 -17.13 26.80 -12.48
C LEU A 404 -18.16 25.88 -13.13
N GLY A 405 -18.33 25.95 -14.46
CA GLY A 405 -19.24 25.06 -15.19
C GLY A 405 -18.89 23.59 -15.03
N ALA A 406 -17.61 23.23 -15.19
CA ALA A 406 -17.16 21.84 -15.02
C ALA A 406 -17.32 21.32 -13.57
N LEU A 407 -17.18 22.20 -12.57
CA LEU A 407 -17.46 21.85 -11.18
C LEU A 407 -18.95 21.67 -10.89
N GLU A 408 -19.81 22.51 -11.48
CA GLU A 408 -21.26 22.35 -11.37
C GLU A 408 -21.72 21.04 -12.02
N ASP A 409 -21.19 20.70 -13.20
CA ASP A 409 -21.45 19.42 -13.87
C ASP A 409 -21.02 18.23 -12.98
N CYS A 410 -19.83 18.33 -12.36
CA CYS A 410 -19.33 17.31 -11.43
C CYS A 410 -20.23 17.16 -10.19
N LEU A 411 -20.75 18.26 -9.64
CA LEU A 411 -21.66 18.20 -8.49
C LEU A 411 -22.99 17.52 -8.84
N LEU A 412 -23.51 17.81 -10.04
CA LEU A 412 -24.75 17.22 -10.55
C LEU A 412 -24.58 15.73 -10.89
N GLU A 413 -23.50 15.35 -11.57
CA GLU A 413 -23.22 13.96 -11.95
C GLU A 413 -23.06 13.06 -10.71
N HIS A 414 -22.50 13.62 -9.63
CA HIS A 414 -22.24 12.93 -8.37
C HIS A 414 -23.22 13.34 -7.26
N ALA A 415 -24.45 13.72 -7.62
CA ALA A 415 -25.49 14.09 -6.66
C ALA A 415 -25.75 12.95 -5.66
N GLY A 416 -25.52 13.21 -4.37
CA GLY A 416 -25.65 12.22 -3.30
C GLY A 416 -24.34 11.54 -2.88
N GLU A 417 -23.22 11.88 -3.50
CA GLU A 417 -21.87 11.50 -3.06
C GLU A 417 -21.16 12.68 -2.38
N TYR A 418 -20.08 12.41 -1.64
CA TYR A 418 -19.19 13.47 -1.19
C TYR A 418 -18.41 14.01 -2.38
N VAL A 419 -18.36 15.33 -2.58
CA VAL A 419 -17.50 15.95 -3.61
C VAL A 419 -16.59 16.95 -2.92
N ARG A 420 -15.31 16.96 -3.30
CA ARG A 420 -14.30 17.89 -2.81
C ARG A 420 -13.58 18.63 -3.92
N LEU A 421 -13.31 19.91 -3.67
CA LEU A 421 -12.49 20.79 -4.49
C LEU A 421 -11.01 20.57 -4.18
N ILE A 422 -10.17 20.60 -5.22
CA ILE A 422 -8.71 20.47 -5.10
C ILE A 422 -8.03 21.62 -5.84
N GLY A 423 -7.18 22.35 -5.12
CA GLY A 423 -6.23 23.30 -5.73
C GLY A 423 -4.89 22.61 -5.99
N ILE A 424 -4.32 22.78 -7.18
CA ILE A 424 -3.09 22.12 -7.62
C ILE A 424 -2.06 23.16 -8.05
N ASP A 425 -0.93 23.21 -7.35
CA ASP A 425 0.23 23.97 -7.77
C ASP A 425 0.99 23.19 -8.84
N THR A 426 0.91 23.67 -10.08
CA THR A 426 1.50 23.01 -11.25
C THR A 426 3.02 23.14 -11.31
N LYS A 427 3.62 24.12 -10.62
CA LYS A 427 5.07 24.35 -10.64
C LYS A 427 5.80 23.34 -9.78
N VAL A 428 5.28 23.09 -8.57
CA VAL A 428 5.87 22.12 -7.62
C VAL A 428 5.08 20.80 -7.53
N LYS A 429 4.03 20.64 -8.36
CA LYS A 429 3.22 19.43 -8.51
C LYS A 429 2.65 18.92 -7.19
N ARG A 430 2.07 19.82 -6.39
CA ARG A 430 1.47 19.50 -5.09
C ARG A 430 0.05 20.05 -4.98
N ARG A 431 -0.75 19.44 -4.11
CA ARG A 431 -2.07 19.96 -3.73
C ARG A 431 -1.87 21.10 -2.72
N VAL A 432 -2.60 22.19 -2.93
CA VAL A 432 -2.57 23.38 -2.07
C VAL A 432 -3.89 23.62 -1.34
N LEU A 433 -4.98 22.98 -1.78
CA LEU A 433 -6.28 23.00 -1.13
C LEU A 433 -6.96 21.64 -1.31
N GLU A 434 -7.61 21.14 -0.25
CA GLU A 434 -8.59 20.05 -0.31
C GLU A 434 -9.79 20.43 0.57
N GLU A 435 -10.97 20.56 -0.02
CA GLU A 435 -12.16 21.01 0.73
C GLU A 435 -13.42 20.32 0.22
N ILE A 436 -14.22 19.77 1.13
CA ILE A 436 -15.48 19.09 0.79
C ILE A 436 -16.54 20.14 0.49
N ILE A 437 -17.01 20.16 -0.77
CA ILE A 437 -18.00 21.09 -1.29
C ILE A 437 -19.41 20.48 -1.42
N GLN A 438 -19.54 19.16 -1.27
CA GLN A 438 -20.82 18.44 -1.24
C GLN A 438 -20.78 17.25 -0.29
N LYS A 439 -21.88 17.00 0.44
CA LYS A 439 -22.07 15.79 1.26
C LYS A 439 -23.37 15.05 0.86
N PRO A 440 -23.42 13.72 0.96
CA PRO A 440 -24.64 12.93 0.72
C PRO A 440 -25.83 13.46 1.54
N GLY A 441 -26.98 13.63 0.90
CA GLY A 441 -28.22 14.08 1.54
C GLY A 441 -28.39 15.59 1.69
N GLN A 442 -27.40 16.40 1.31
CA GLN A 442 -27.62 17.84 1.11
C GLN A 442 -28.44 18.05 -0.18
N LYS A 443 -29.64 18.64 -0.06
CA LYS A 443 -30.36 19.12 -1.25
C LYS A 443 -29.58 20.28 -1.87
N PRO A 444 -29.58 20.45 -3.21
CA PRO A 444 -28.99 21.62 -3.85
C PRO A 444 -29.58 22.87 -3.20
N VAL A 445 -28.73 23.81 -2.83
CA VAL A 445 -29.14 25.07 -2.19
C VAL A 445 -30.00 25.83 -3.20
N ALA A 446 -31.32 25.70 -3.08
CA ALA A 446 -32.23 26.64 -3.71
C ALA A 446 -32.02 27.99 -3.03
N SER A 447 -31.61 28.98 -3.81
CA SER A 447 -31.45 30.37 -3.40
C SER A 447 -32.66 30.88 -2.63
N ALA A 448 -32.53 31.04 -1.32
CA ALA A 448 -33.45 31.85 -0.55
C ALA A 448 -33.20 33.30 -0.91
N LYS A 449 -34.18 33.90 -1.60
CA LYS A 449 -34.22 35.32 -1.90
C LYS A 449 -34.04 36.12 -0.62
N SER A 450 -33.04 37.00 -0.63
CA SER A 450 -32.99 38.17 0.25
C SER A 450 -34.17 39.09 -0.10
N SER A 451 -35.28 38.95 0.61
CA SER A 451 -36.25 40.04 0.70
C SER A 451 -35.77 41.00 1.77
N GLY A 452 -35.02 42.02 1.34
CA GLY A 452 -34.88 43.25 2.11
C GLY A 452 -36.25 43.87 2.31
N GLY A 453 -36.62 44.07 3.57
CA GLY A 453 -37.77 44.84 4.00
C GLY A 453 -37.33 45.84 5.04
N ASN A 454 -37.20 47.10 4.63
CA ASN A 454 -36.95 48.28 5.44
C ASN A 454 -37.92 48.36 6.64
N GLY A 455 -37.38 48.67 7.82
CA GLY A 455 -38.14 48.94 9.04
C GLY A 455 -37.32 49.77 10.01
N THR A 456 -37.40 51.09 9.80
CA THR A 456 -36.95 52.21 10.64
C THR A 456 -37.02 52.01 12.16
N GLY A 457 -36.03 52.56 12.89
CA GLY A 457 -36.29 53.15 14.21
C GLY A 457 -35.27 52.89 15.32
N SER A 458 -34.42 53.90 15.55
CA SER A 458 -34.00 54.36 16.88
C SER A 458 -32.91 53.58 17.65
N GLN A 459 -31.71 54.16 17.67
CA GLN A 459 -30.83 54.14 18.85
C GLN A 459 -31.51 54.87 20.03
N PRO A 460 -31.17 54.57 21.30
CA PRO A 460 -30.07 55.28 21.94
C PRO A 460 -29.18 54.41 22.87
N SER A 461 -28.17 55.10 23.36
CA SER A 461 -26.91 54.66 23.97
C SER A 461 -26.98 54.18 25.43
N SER A 462 -25.97 53.35 25.75
CA SER A 462 -25.04 53.49 26.90
C SER A 462 -25.44 53.10 28.34
N TYR A 463 -24.40 52.54 28.99
CA TYR A 463 -24.08 52.42 30.42
C TYR A 463 -24.45 51.13 31.18
N SER A 464 -23.35 50.45 31.53
CA SER A 464 -23.08 49.50 32.60
C SER A 464 -24.02 49.52 33.81
N LEU A 465 -24.30 48.33 34.37
CA LEU A 465 -24.26 48.06 35.82
C LEU A 465 -24.25 46.55 36.11
N ARG A 466 -23.34 46.18 37.01
CA ARG A 466 -23.19 44.85 37.62
C ARG A 466 -24.30 44.60 38.66
N LYS A 467 -24.79 43.36 38.78
CA LYS A 467 -24.76 42.54 40.04
C LYS A 467 -25.53 41.20 39.95
N ALA A 468 -24.80 40.15 40.31
CA ALA A 468 -25.11 39.00 41.18
C ALA A 468 -26.52 38.36 41.27
N ALA A 469 -26.52 37.05 40.93
CA ALA A 469 -27.23 35.83 41.39
C ALA A 469 -28.48 35.90 42.31
N PRO A 470 -29.39 34.89 42.19
CA PRO A 470 -29.26 33.71 43.06
C PRO A 470 -29.51 32.32 42.42
N SER A 471 -28.99 31.31 43.13
CA SER A 471 -29.07 29.82 43.08
C SER A 471 -30.51 29.24 43.09
N GLN A 472 -30.85 28.00 42.71
CA GLN A 472 -30.34 26.64 43.00
C GLN A 472 -30.88 25.65 41.92
N SER A 473 -30.04 24.79 41.34
CA SER A 473 -29.84 23.34 41.59
C SER A 473 -30.81 22.38 40.85
N TYR A 474 -30.24 21.52 39.99
CA TYR A 474 -30.48 20.06 39.90
C TYR A 474 -29.34 19.40 39.09
N ASN A 475 -28.68 18.46 39.76
CA ASN A 475 -27.61 17.50 39.44
C ASN A 475 -27.11 17.22 38.00
N SER A 476 -25.80 17.47 37.83
CA SER A 476 -24.69 16.59 37.39
C SER A 476 -24.94 15.35 36.52
N ASN A 477 -24.36 15.35 35.31
CA ASN A 477 -23.18 14.51 35.00
C ASN A 477 -22.48 15.03 33.72
N SER A 478 -21.48 15.89 33.90
CA SER A 478 -20.57 16.38 32.86
C SER A 478 -19.15 15.98 33.27
N HIS A 479 -18.54 15.02 32.57
CA HIS A 479 -17.14 14.67 32.83
C HIS A 479 -16.22 15.75 32.23
N ASN A 480 -15.43 16.37 33.11
CA ASN A 480 -14.48 17.44 32.81
C ASN A 480 -13.39 16.97 31.83
N ALA A 481 -13.31 17.59 30.66
CA ALA A 481 -12.10 17.63 29.85
C ALA A 481 -11.20 18.77 30.39
N SER A 482 -10.33 18.46 31.34
CA SER A 482 -9.28 19.38 31.79
C SER A 482 -7.94 18.67 31.63
N LEU A 483 -6.99 19.32 30.96
CA LEU A 483 -5.65 18.77 30.75
C LEU A 483 -4.96 18.43 32.08
N SER A 484 -4.23 17.32 32.14
CA SER A 484 -3.49 16.97 33.35
C SER A 484 -2.38 18.01 33.63
N PRO A 485 -2.05 18.29 34.91
CA PRO A 485 -0.93 19.17 35.26
C PRO A 485 0.40 18.77 34.61
N GLU A 486 0.60 17.46 34.44
CA GLU A 486 1.78 16.89 33.74
C GLU A 486 1.80 17.30 32.26
N THR A 487 0.66 17.28 31.58
CA THR A 487 0.56 17.70 30.17
C THR A 487 0.88 19.19 30.02
N ILE A 488 0.38 20.02 30.94
CA ILE A 488 0.65 21.46 30.96
C ILE A 488 2.16 21.73 31.13
N GLU A 489 2.83 21.01 32.02
CA GLU A 489 4.27 21.17 32.22
C GLU A 489 5.08 20.69 31.00
N GLN A 490 4.67 19.61 30.34
CA GLN A 490 5.29 19.15 29.09
C GLN A 490 5.14 20.19 27.97
N VAL A 491 3.99 20.87 27.87
CA VAL A 491 3.78 21.98 26.91
C VAL A 491 4.77 23.11 27.18
N ARG A 492 4.93 23.54 28.43
CA ARG A 492 5.91 24.57 28.80
C ARG A 492 7.33 24.19 28.44
N GLN A 493 7.70 22.93 28.74
CA GLN A 493 9.04 22.43 28.47
C GLN A 493 9.34 22.45 26.95
N LEU A 494 8.42 21.95 26.13
CA LEU A 494 8.57 21.94 24.67
C LEU A 494 8.66 23.36 24.09
N LEU A 495 7.79 24.28 24.54
CA LEU A 495 7.81 25.67 24.07
C LEU A 495 9.09 26.41 24.50
N SER A 496 9.58 26.19 25.72
CA SER A 496 10.82 26.81 26.21
C SER A 496 12.06 26.36 25.42
N GLN A 497 12.03 25.15 24.86
CA GLN A 497 13.08 24.61 23.99
C GLN A 497 12.91 25.04 22.51
N GLY A 498 11.88 25.82 22.20
CA GLY A 498 11.61 26.31 20.84
C GLY A 498 10.98 25.29 19.91
N TYR A 499 10.41 24.21 20.44
CA TYR A 499 9.71 23.19 19.65
C TYR A 499 8.26 23.58 19.36
N LYS A 500 7.76 23.14 18.21
CA LYS A 500 6.33 23.24 17.87
C LYS A 500 5.58 22.06 18.50
N ILE A 501 4.31 22.26 18.80
CA ILE A 501 3.45 21.22 19.36
C ILE A 501 2.39 20.87 18.33
N GLY A 502 2.10 19.58 18.17
CA GLY A 502 0.99 19.10 17.37
C GLY A 502 0.17 18.07 18.15
N THR A 503 -0.95 17.67 17.57
CA THR A 503 -1.82 16.64 18.14
C THR A 503 -2.18 15.60 17.10
N GLU A 504 -2.39 14.38 17.56
CA GLU A 504 -2.91 13.30 16.74
C GLU A 504 -3.96 12.51 17.52
N HIS A 505 -4.95 11.98 16.82
CA HIS A 505 -6.01 11.17 17.41
C HIS A 505 -6.10 9.80 16.72
N ALA A 506 -6.63 8.81 17.44
CA ALA A 506 -6.84 7.47 16.92
C ALA A 506 -8.02 6.79 17.61
N ASN A 507 -9.00 6.33 16.84
CA ASN A 507 -10.01 5.42 17.36
C ASN A 507 -9.38 4.09 17.85
N LYS A 508 -10.15 3.30 18.61
CA LYS A 508 -9.69 2.04 19.21
C LYS A 508 -9.06 1.05 18.23
N ARG A 509 -9.48 1.04 16.96
CA ARG A 509 -8.90 0.19 15.91
C ARG A 509 -7.55 0.75 15.45
N ARG A 510 -7.48 2.04 15.16
CA ARG A 510 -6.28 2.75 14.70
C ARG A 510 -5.18 2.75 15.76
N PHE A 511 -5.55 2.95 17.03
CA PHE A 511 -4.63 2.89 18.17
C PHE A 511 -3.95 1.53 18.31
N ARG A 512 -4.68 0.42 18.08
CA ARG A 512 -4.13 -0.95 18.11
C ARG A 512 -3.08 -1.22 17.04
N THR A 513 -3.13 -0.49 15.93
CA THR A 513 -2.18 -0.62 14.82
C THR A 513 -1.16 0.53 14.80
N SER A 514 -1.07 1.32 15.88
CA SER A 514 -0.23 2.53 15.96
C SER A 514 -0.42 3.50 14.79
N SER A 515 -1.61 3.50 14.18
CA SER A 515 -1.98 4.42 13.11
C SER A 515 -2.65 5.63 13.76
N TRP A 516 -2.13 6.82 13.51
CA TRP A 516 -2.64 8.06 14.09
C TRP A 516 -3.05 9.01 12.97
N GLN A 517 -4.09 9.81 13.22
CA GLN A 517 -4.53 10.87 12.33
C GLN A 517 -4.14 12.22 12.93
N THR A 518 -3.50 13.08 12.14
CA THR A 518 -3.06 14.40 12.59
C THR A 518 -4.27 15.33 12.76
N CYS A 519 -4.37 15.97 13.94
CA CYS A 519 -5.34 17.03 14.23
C CYS A 519 -4.96 18.32 13.47
N SER A 520 -5.82 19.33 13.53
CA SER A 520 -5.54 20.66 12.97
C SER A 520 -4.19 21.22 13.48
N PRO A 521 -3.36 21.83 12.59
CA PRO A 521 -2.06 22.37 13.00
C PRO A 521 -2.19 23.45 14.08
N ILE A 522 -1.36 23.36 15.12
CA ILE A 522 -1.24 24.40 16.15
C ILE A 522 -0.13 25.37 15.72
N GLU A 523 -0.53 26.52 15.19
CA GLU A 523 0.45 27.48 14.64
C GLU A 523 1.09 28.39 15.68
N SER A 524 0.47 28.55 16.84
CA SER A 524 0.95 29.42 17.92
C SER A 524 2.08 28.79 18.74
N SER A 525 2.96 29.65 19.27
CA SER A 525 3.97 29.30 20.27
C SER A 525 3.65 29.86 21.65
N ARG A 526 2.46 30.44 21.85
CA ARG A 526 1.99 30.96 23.14
C ARG A 526 1.32 29.83 23.92
N GLU A 527 1.78 29.60 25.15
CA GLU A 527 1.27 28.54 26.04
C GLU A 527 -0.27 28.52 26.10
N SER A 528 -0.91 29.66 26.34
CA SER A 528 -2.38 29.74 26.46
C SER A 528 -3.13 29.25 25.22
N GLU A 529 -2.65 29.62 24.02
CA GLU A 529 -3.30 29.26 22.74
C GLU A 529 -3.03 27.79 22.39
N VAL A 530 -1.86 27.26 22.77
CA VAL A 530 -1.55 25.84 22.61
C VAL A 530 -2.44 24.99 23.52
N LEU A 531 -2.58 25.37 24.80
CA LEU A 531 -3.44 24.66 25.75
C LEU A 531 -4.91 24.65 25.28
N GLU A 532 -5.41 25.78 24.80
CA GLU A 532 -6.77 25.88 24.23
C GLU A 532 -6.94 24.96 23.01
N ALA A 533 -5.95 24.89 22.12
CA ALA A 533 -5.98 23.99 20.97
C ALA A 533 -5.90 22.50 21.36
N LEU A 534 -5.16 22.16 22.42
CA LEU A 534 -5.11 20.80 22.96
C LEU A 534 -6.46 20.39 23.56
N GLU A 535 -7.09 21.27 24.34
CA GLU A 535 -8.43 21.05 24.89
C GLU A 535 -9.48 20.94 23.78
N GLY A 536 -9.35 21.75 22.72
CA GLY A 536 -10.18 21.66 21.52
C GLY A 536 -10.09 20.28 20.84
N CYS A 537 -8.88 19.79 20.54
CA CYS A 537 -8.69 18.47 19.91
C CYS A 537 -9.15 17.31 20.84
N ILE A 538 -9.01 17.44 22.16
CA ILE A 538 -9.59 16.49 23.15
C ILE A 538 -11.12 16.49 23.07
N ALA A 539 -11.75 17.67 23.06
CA ALA A 539 -13.20 17.80 23.00
C ALA A 539 -13.78 17.27 21.67
N GLU A 540 -13.11 17.57 20.54
CA GLU A 540 -13.49 17.08 19.21
C GLU A 540 -13.39 15.55 19.10
N HIS A 541 -12.46 14.94 19.84
CA HIS A 541 -12.16 13.51 19.78
C HIS A 541 -12.40 12.79 21.11
N ASN A 542 -13.46 13.16 21.86
CA ASN A 542 -13.73 12.71 23.23
C ASN A 542 -13.83 11.18 23.46
N ASN A 543 -14.04 10.38 22.42
CA ASN A 543 -14.13 8.91 22.47
C ASN A 543 -12.97 8.20 21.73
N GLU A 544 -11.87 8.92 21.50
CA GLU A 544 -10.67 8.39 20.87
C GLU A 544 -9.43 8.57 21.75
N TYR A 545 -8.33 7.92 21.36
CA TYR A 545 -7.03 8.20 21.96
C TYR A 545 -6.51 9.50 21.36
N VAL A 546 -6.10 10.46 22.17
CA VAL A 546 -5.46 11.71 21.71
C VAL A 546 -4.05 11.75 22.27
N ARG A 547 -3.07 12.07 21.42
CA ARG A 547 -1.67 12.27 21.83
C ARG A 547 -1.17 13.64 21.41
N MET A 548 -0.32 14.21 22.26
CA MET A 548 0.48 15.39 21.97
C MET A 548 1.83 14.96 21.38
N ILE A 549 2.29 15.68 20.37
CA ILE A 549 3.61 15.49 19.75
C ILE A 549 4.44 16.78 19.84
N GLY A 550 5.70 16.65 20.26
CA GLY A 550 6.70 17.72 20.18
C GLY A 550 7.49 17.61 18.89
N ILE A 551 7.68 18.72 18.18
CA ILE A 551 8.30 18.77 16.85
C ILE A 551 9.49 19.74 16.85
N ASP A 552 10.69 19.21 16.60
CA ASP A 552 11.87 20.01 16.30
C ASP A 552 11.87 20.36 14.81
N THR A 553 11.50 21.60 14.50
CA THR A 553 11.42 22.09 13.12
C THR A 553 12.78 22.27 12.46
N LYS A 554 13.85 22.46 13.25
CA LYS A 554 15.22 22.60 12.74
C LYS A 554 15.79 21.24 12.34
N ALA A 555 15.66 20.24 13.21
CA ALA A 555 16.12 18.89 12.95
C ALA A 555 15.12 18.02 12.17
N LYS A 556 13.92 18.54 11.88
CA LYS A 556 12.83 17.85 11.16
C LYS A 556 12.48 16.50 11.77
N ARG A 557 12.39 16.42 13.10
CA ARG A 557 12.08 15.18 13.83
C ARG A 557 11.08 15.42 14.97
N ARG A 558 10.44 14.34 15.41
CA ARG A 558 9.64 14.33 16.64
C ARG A 558 10.56 14.19 17.85
N VAL A 559 10.27 14.93 18.91
CA VAL A 559 11.05 14.93 20.17
C VAL A 559 10.26 14.42 21.37
N LEU A 560 8.92 14.37 21.27
CA LEU A 560 8.03 13.84 22.31
C LEU A 560 6.78 13.26 21.66
N GLU A 561 6.27 12.15 22.20
CA GLU A 561 4.93 11.62 21.92
C GLU A 561 4.27 11.18 23.24
N THR A 562 3.25 11.90 23.70
CA THR A 562 2.56 11.60 24.97
C THR A 562 1.06 11.43 24.73
N ILE A 563 0.46 10.34 25.21
CA ILE A 563 -1.00 10.16 25.18
C ILE A 563 -1.62 11.06 26.26
N ILE A 564 -2.44 12.02 25.85
CA ILE A 564 -3.10 13.01 26.71
C ILE A 564 -4.58 12.68 26.96
N GLN A 565 -5.16 11.77 26.17
CA GLN A 565 -6.51 11.25 26.38
C GLN A 565 -6.58 9.77 26.00
N LYS A 566 -7.32 8.99 26.78
CA LYS A 566 -7.74 7.62 26.44
C LYS A 566 -9.27 7.57 26.43
N PRO A 567 -9.90 6.84 25.50
CA PRO A 567 -11.33 6.62 25.54
C PRO A 567 -11.70 5.75 26.76
N ASN A 568 -12.86 6.02 27.36
CA ASN A 568 -13.40 5.24 28.48
C ASN A 568 -13.66 3.77 28.12
#